data_AF-A0A426JV55-F1
#
_entry.id   AF-A0A426JV55-F1
#
_cell.length_a   1.000
_cell.length_b   1.000
_cell.length_c   1.000
_cell.angle_alpha   90.00
_cell.angle_beta   90.00
_cell.angle_gamma   90.00
#
_symmetry.space_group_name_H-M   'P 1'
#
loop_
_entity.id
_entity.type
_entity.pdbx_description
1 polymer ?
#
loop_
_entity_poly.entity_id
_entity_poly.type
_entity_poly.pdbx_seq_one_letter_code
_entity_poly.pdbx_strand_id
1 'polypeptide(L)'
;MTEGEITVRRVRITAEAIFEVTDPAAVEHAALDDIASSEFNVSEGETQDEAVESERDEVRGDLAAAVSWLADPMRMISSDIPGIDASETSHQAEELHVDASRVTYPDFAALFPVCECGRESCTACDGFQLAPRTAAALWTAGKLLADHAYDDVTTFGDDPVDPKAGAWMLFDEYPRITWRRNAIWRRQAARSFDDLTTDIESGDWPQPTCPAEEMALHRMLRYATDGVRGGWITFDGTLKDLPKRATDADFNELYDVLFQDTDILELFDASLDGIEDPDDELNQTTGIGDYRPQAWFEPFNNMTPRDRRRPFRR
;
A
#
# COMPACT_ATOMS: atom_id res chain seq x y z
N MET A 1 55.71 -3.35 4.76
CA MET A 1 54.44 -2.58 4.87
C MET A 1 53.78 -2.65 3.52
N THR A 2 52.94 -3.65 3.33
CA THR A 2 52.11 -3.82 2.13
C THR A 2 50.87 -2.96 2.31
N GLU A 3 50.69 -1.96 1.43
CA GLU A 3 49.43 -1.23 1.28
C GLU A 3 48.33 -2.24 0.97
N GLY A 4 47.41 -2.43 1.92
CA GLY A 4 46.24 -3.25 1.69
C GLY A 4 45.28 -2.50 0.78
N GLU A 5 44.96 -3.06 -0.39
CA GLU A 5 43.88 -2.57 -1.24
C GLU A 5 42.57 -2.57 -0.43
N ILE A 6 42.06 -1.38 -0.11
CA ILE A 6 40.71 -1.24 0.45
C ILE A 6 39.74 -1.39 -0.71
N THR A 7 39.01 -2.51 -0.74
CA THR A 7 37.94 -2.71 -1.72
C THR A 7 36.71 -1.91 -1.29
N VAL A 8 36.45 -0.80 -1.97
CA VAL A 8 35.25 0.03 -1.75
C VAL A 8 34.13 -0.46 -2.66
N ARG A 9 32.95 -0.74 -2.10
CA ARG A 9 31.74 -1.08 -2.85
C ARG A 9 30.76 0.08 -2.76
N ARG A 10 30.38 0.65 -3.91
CA ARG A 10 29.34 1.68 -3.98
C ARG A 10 27.98 1.02 -4.16
N VAL A 11 27.01 1.41 -3.33
CA VAL A 11 25.62 0.96 -3.41
C VAL A 11 24.76 2.19 -3.63
N ARG A 12 23.90 2.15 -4.65
CA ARG A 12 22.88 3.18 -4.89
C ARG A 12 21.55 2.64 -4.40
N ILE A 13 20.82 3.46 -3.64
CA ILE A 13 19.44 3.21 -3.24
C ILE A 13 18.59 4.27 -3.93
N THR A 14 17.50 3.84 -4.55
CA THR A 14 16.44 4.71 -5.05
C THR A 14 15.17 4.31 -4.29
N ALA A 15 14.55 5.27 -3.61
CA ALA A 15 13.35 5.06 -2.82
C ALA A 15 12.39 6.21 -3.09
N GLU A 16 11.11 5.88 -3.15
CA GLU A 16 10.00 6.83 -3.18
C GLU A 16 9.21 6.65 -1.88
N ALA A 17 8.88 7.77 -1.23
CA ALA A 17 8.14 7.77 0.02
C ALA A 17 7.07 8.87 -0.04
N ILE A 18 5.82 8.48 0.23
CA ILE A 18 4.68 9.40 0.33
C ILE A 18 4.26 9.44 1.79
N PHE A 19 4.25 10.64 2.37
CA PHE A 19 3.85 10.85 3.75
C PHE A 19 2.47 11.49 3.81
N GLU A 20 1.57 10.90 4.59
CA GLU A 20 0.33 11.58 4.95
C GLU A 20 0.56 12.46 6.19
N VAL A 21 0.55 13.78 5.97
CA VAL A 21 0.73 14.75 7.04
C VAL A 21 -0.62 15.11 7.65
N THR A 22 -0.86 14.61 8.86
CA THR A 22 -2.12 14.84 9.60
C THR A 22 -2.11 16.12 10.44
N ASP A 23 -0.93 16.65 10.77
CA ASP A 23 -0.73 17.91 11.49
C ASP A 23 0.49 18.66 10.92
N PRO A 24 0.29 19.51 9.89
CA PRO A 24 1.37 20.26 9.25
C PRO A 24 2.17 21.14 10.22
N ALA A 25 1.49 21.74 11.21
CA ALA A 25 2.14 22.62 12.17
C ALA A 25 3.05 21.84 13.12
N ALA A 26 2.66 20.63 13.53
CA ALA A 26 3.52 19.76 14.32
C ALA A 26 4.77 19.30 13.54
N VAL A 27 4.62 19.01 12.24
CA VAL A 27 5.76 18.65 11.38
C VAL A 27 6.72 19.82 11.21
N GLU A 28 6.21 21.02 10.92
CA GLU A 28 7.03 22.23 10.84
C GLU A 28 7.79 22.48 12.16
N HIS A 29 7.10 22.37 13.30
CA HIS A 29 7.75 22.55 14.60
C HIS A 29 8.85 21.53 14.86
N ALA A 30 8.60 20.25 14.53
CA ALA A 30 9.60 19.20 14.67
C ALA A 30 10.83 19.44 13.78
N ALA A 31 10.65 19.89 12.54
CA ALA A 31 11.75 20.24 11.65
C ALA A 31 12.56 21.43 12.19
N LEU A 32 11.89 22.49 12.65
CA LEU A 32 12.56 23.66 13.23
C LEU A 32 13.35 23.35 14.50
N ASP A 33 12.83 22.47 15.36
CA ASP A 33 13.51 21.98 16.56
C ASP A 33 14.73 21.13 16.21
N ASP A 34 14.61 20.26 15.20
CA ASP A 34 15.71 19.41 14.72
C ASP A 34 16.83 20.25 14.07
N ILE A 35 16.48 21.25 13.25
CA ILE A 35 17.43 22.24 12.70
C ILE A 35 18.17 22.96 13.83
N ALA A 36 17.45 23.39 14.87
CA ALA A 36 18.04 24.09 16.02
C ALA A 36 19.09 23.24 16.76
N SER A 37 18.95 21.92 16.71
CA SER A 37 19.85 20.97 17.38
C SER A 37 20.94 20.39 16.48
N SER A 38 20.91 20.70 15.18
CA SER A 38 21.83 20.15 14.19
C SER A 38 23.15 20.93 14.11
N GLU A 39 24.25 20.20 13.91
CA GLU A 39 25.55 20.78 13.58
C GLU A 39 25.69 20.90 12.05
N PHE A 40 26.18 22.05 11.58
CA PHE A 40 26.25 22.37 10.15
C PHE A 40 27.72 22.54 9.76
N ASN A 41 28.08 22.00 8.60
CA ASN A 41 29.38 22.28 8.00
C ASN A 41 29.31 23.66 7.31
N VAL A 42 29.63 24.71 8.06
CA VAL A 42 29.59 26.09 7.57
C VAL A 42 30.75 26.41 6.64
N SER A 43 30.45 27.24 5.63
CA SER A 43 31.45 27.73 4.67
C SER A 43 32.39 28.76 5.31
N GLU A 44 33.55 29.02 4.69
CA GLU A 44 34.52 29.99 5.23
C GLU A 44 33.93 31.41 5.26
N GLY A 45 33.60 31.90 6.46
CA GLY A 45 33.01 33.22 6.69
C GLY A 45 31.55 33.21 7.14
N GLU A 46 30.92 32.04 7.19
CA GLU A 46 29.57 31.82 7.68
C GLU A 46 29.60 31.27 9.11
N THR A 47 28.68 31.76 9.95
CA THR A 47 28.53 31.26 11.32
C THR A 47 27.52 30.13 11.41
N GLN A 48 27.66 29.29 12.43
CA GLN A 48 26.69 28.24 12.73
C GLN A 48 25.27 28.80 12.88
N ASP A 49 25.12 29.96 13.52
CA ASP A 49 23.82 30.61 13.73
C ASP A 49 23.21 31.10 12.40
N GLU A 50 24.04 31.59 11.47
CA GLU A 50 23.58 32.00 10.14
C GLU A 50 23.12 30.81 9.30
N ALA A 51 23.85 29.70 9.32
CA ALA A 51 23.44 28.46 8.66
C ALA A 51 22.13 27.91 9.24
N VAL A 52 22.02 27.85 10.57
CA VAL A 52 20.78 27.42 11.25
C VAL A 52 19.59 28.30 10.86
N GLU A 53 19.75 29.62 10.80
CA GLU A 53 18.64 30.50 10.44
C GLU A 53 18.29 30.40 8.95
N SER A 54 19.27 30.19 8.07
CA SER A 54 19.01 29.94 6.64
C SER A 54 18.12 28.71 6.44
N GLU A 55 18.44 27.60 7.09
CA GLU A 55 17.67 26.36 7.00
C GLU A 55 16.28 26.50 7.63
N ARG A 56 16.17 27.27 8.72
CA ARG A 56 14.85 27.61 9.30
C ARG A 56 14.00 28.42 8.34
N ASP A 57 14.59 29.38 7.63
CA ASP A 57 13.88 30.20 6.66
C ASP A 57 13.39 29.37 5.47
N GLU A 58 14.13 28.33 5.07
CA GLU A 58 13.71 27.38 4.02
C GLU A 58 12.52 26.51 4.45
N VAL A 59 12.47 26.08 5.71
CA VAL A 59 11.40 25.21 6.24
C VAL A 59 10.15 25.99 6.67
N ARG A 60 10.28 27.26 7.08
CA ARG A 60 9.20 27.99 7.72
C ARG A 60 8.02 28.23 6.76
N GLY A 61 6.86 27.67 7.10
CA GLY A 61 5.65 27.74 6.29
C GLY A 61 5.70 26.92 4.99
N ASP A 62 6.72 26.09 4.78
CA ASP A 62 6.84 25.17 3.64
C ASP A 62 6.84 23.72 4.14
N LEU A 63 5.70 23.04 3.98
CA LEU A 63 5.54 21.67 4.45
C LEU A 63 6.43 20.68 3.68
N ALA A 64 6.60 20.89 2.38
CA ALA A 64 7.44 20.02 1.57
C ALA A 64 8.90 20.13 2.01
N ALA A 65 9.38 21.35 2.26
CA ALA A 65 10.71 21.58 2.82
C ALA A 65 10.87 20.96 4.23
N ALA A 66 9.86 21.12 5.10
CA ALA A 66 9.87 20.52 6.44
C ALA A 66 9.97 18.99 6.40
N VAL A 67 9.20 18.34 5.53
CA VAL A 67 9.25 16.88 5.35
C VAL A 67 10.57 16.46 4.71
N SER A 68 11.05 17.20 3.70
CA SER A 68 12.35 16.95 3.06
C SER A 68 13.48 16.96 4.07
N TRP A 69 13.49 17.95 4.97
CA TRP A 69 14.47 18.07 6.05
C TRP A 69 14.47 16.84 6.96
N LEU A 70 13.28 16.42 7.42
CA LEU A 70 13.12 15.29 8.34
C LEU A 70 13.38 13.93 7.69
N ALA A 71 13.15 13.81 6.37
CA ALA A 71 13.27 12.58 5.61
C ALA A 71 14.55 12.51 4.75
N ASP A 72 15.54 13.38 4.99
CA ASP A 72 16.80 13.35 4.23
C ASP A 72 17.48 11.97 4.39
N PRO A 73 17.73 11.24 3.28
CA PRO A 73 18.39 9.95 3.31
C PRO A 73 19.78 9.96 3.97
N MET A 74 20.51 11.09 3.94
CA MET A 74 21.79 11.23 4.67
C MET A 74 21.56 11.22 6.19
N ARG A 75 20.44 11.75 6.66
CA ARG A 75 20.08 11.76 8.09
C ARG A 75 19.52 10.41 8.52
N MET A 76 18.79 9.72 7.65
CA MET A 76 18.25 8.38 7.92
C MET A 76 19.34 7.31 8.06
N ILE A 77 20.44 7.43 7.31
CA ILE A 77 21.61 6.57 7.43
C ILE A 77 22.62 7.27 8.32
N SER A 78 22.65 6.97 9.61
CA SER A 78 23.58 7.67 10.51
C SER A 78 25.03 7.49 10.05
N SER A 79 25.79 8.58 10.06
CA SER A 79 27.24 8.60 9.84
C SER A 79 28.02 7.74 10.85
N ASP A 80 27.34 7.22 11.87
CA ASP A 80 27.89 6.42 12.95
C ASP A 80 27.97 4.92 12.62
N ILE A 81 27.42 4.47 11.48
CA ILE A 81 27.51 3.05 11.10
C ILE A 81 28.93 2.76 10.57
N PRO A 82 29.76 1.96 11.28
CA PRO A 82 31.13 1.74 10.86
C PRO A 82 31.21 1.08 9.48
N GLY A 83 31.94 1.71 8.56
CA GLY A 83 32.16 1.20 7.21
C GLY A 83 31.18 1.71 6.15
N ILE A 84 30.26 2.62 6.51
CA ILE A 84 29.43 3.36 5.57
C ILE A 84 29.89 4.81 5.53
N ASP A 85 30.10 5.33 4.32
CA ASP A 85 30.42 6.73 4.06
C ASP A 85 29.44 7.24 2.99
N ALA A 86 28.53 8.14 3.40
CA ALA A 86 27.50 8.68 2.52
C ALA A 86 28.10 9.83 1.71
N SER A 87 28.43 9.57 0.44
CA SER A 87 29.16 10.55 -0.38
C SER A 87 28.27 11.53 -1.15
N GLU A 88 27.00 11.17 -1.42
CA GLU A 88 26.08 11.93 -2.26
C GLU A 88 24.64 11.48 -2.01
N THR A 89 23.73 12.41 -1.74
CA THR A 89 22.28 12.18 -1.80
C THR A 89 21.64 13.23 -2.69
N SER A 90 20.61 12.80 -3.41
CA SER A 90 19.72 13.68 -4.16
C SER A 90 18.30 13.24 -3.85
N HIS A 91 17.52 14.11 -3.24
CA HIS A 91 16.10 13.88 -3.00
C HIS A 91 15.33 15.17 -3.32
N GLN A 92 14.06 15.02 -3.65
CA GLN A 92 13.15 16.13 -3.87
C GLN A 92 11.86 15.82 -3.13
N ALA A 93 11.32 16.81 -2.45
CA ALA A 93 9.98 16.75 -1.89
C ALA A 93 9.11 17.74 -2.66
N GLU A 94 7.92 17.29 -3.04
CA GLU A 94 6.88 18.16 -3.55
C GLU A 94 5.60 17.92 -2.76
N GLU A 95 4.85 18.99 -2.50
CA GLU A 95 3.50 18.83 -1.98
C GLU A 95 2.63 18.30 -3.13
N LEU A 96 2.25 17.04 -3.04
CA LEU A 96 1.32 16.45 -4.00
C LEU A 96 -0.03 17.15 -3.84
N HIS A 97 -0.41 17.96 -4.83
CA HIS A 97 -1.73 18.58 -4.90
C HIS A 97 -2.80 17.51 -5.14
N VAL A 98 -3.18 16.81 -4.08
CA VAL A 98 -4.43 16.07 -4.05
C VAL A 98 -5.52 17.13 -3.95
N ASP A 99 -6.39 17.18 -4.97
CA ASP A 99 -7.52 18.11 -5.03
C ASP A 99 -8.17 18.22 -3.64
N ALA A 100 -8.30 19.44 -3.11
CA ALA A 100 -8.56 19.75 -1.70
C ALA A 100 -9.95 19.29 -1.17
N SER A 101 -10.56 18.26 -1.75
CA SER A 101 -11.32 17.32 -0.96
C SER A 101 -10.35 16.68 0.04
N ARG A 102 -10.42 17.14 1.30
CA ARG A 102 -10.04 16.36 2.47
C ARG A 102 -10.07 14.87 2.12
N VAL A 103 -8.98 14.14 2.30
CA VAL A 103 -9.05 12.68 2.37
C VAL A 103 -9.99 12.39 3.54
N THR A 104 -11.28 12.26 3.24
CA THR A 104 -12.31 11.96 4.22
C THR A 104 -12.24 10.48 4.43
N TYR A 105 -11.61 10.11 5.53
CA TYR A 105 -11.71 8.76 6.05
C TYR A 105 -13.18 8.43 6.34
N PRO A 106 -13.65 7.25 5.92
CA PRO A 106 -14.94 6.74 6.36
C PRO A 106 -15.00 6.69 7.89
N ASP A 107 -16.18 6.93 8.46
CA ASP A 107 -16.41 6.71 9.90
C ASP A 107 -16.51 5.20 10.16
N PHE A 108 -15.36 4.52 10.22
CA PHE A 108 -15.30 3.06 10.37
C PHE A 108 -15.95 2.59 11.68
N ALA A 109 -15.97 3.42 12.73
CA ALA A 109 -16.64 3.09 13.98
C ALA A 109 -18.17 3.04 13.80
N ALA A 110 -18.72 3.96 13.00
CA ALA A 110 -20.14 3.95 12.66
C ALA A 110 -20.52 2.89 11.62
N LEU A 111 -19.64 2.63 10.63
CA LEU A 111 -19.86 1.68 9.54
C LEU A 111 -19.73 0.23 9.98
N PHE A 112 -18.79 -0.06 10.90
CA PHE A 112 -18.49 -1.43 11.36
C PHE A 112 -18.71 -1.57 12.87
N PRO A 113 -19.94 -1.36 13.37
CA PRO A 113 -20.23 -1.48 14.79
C PRO A 113 -20.08 -2.93 15.25
N VAL A 114 -19.29 -3.14 16.31
CA VAL A 114 -19.10 -4.47 16.90
C VAL A 114 -19.99 -4.64 18.13
N CYS A 115 -20.79 -5.70 18.16
CA CYS A 115 -21.63 -6.09 19.27
C CYS A 115 -20.87 -6.99 20.26
N GLU A 116 -20.91 -6.63 21.54
CA GLU A 116 -20.23 -7.34 22.63
C GLU A 116 -21.18 -7.74 23.76
N CYS A 117 -22.48 -7.84 23.49
CA CYS A 117 -23.46 -8.09 24.54
C CYS A 117 -23.33 -9.48 25.18
N GLY A 118 -22.61 -10.41 24.55
CA GLY A 118 -22.26 -11.74 25.07
C GLY A 118 -23.46 -12.66 25.32
N ARG A 119 -24.62 -12.38 24.70
CA ARG A 119 -25.83 -13.18 24.88
C ARG A 119 -25.82 -14.34 23.89
N GLU A 120 -26.12 -15.54 24.37
CA GLU A 120 -26.21 -16.78 23.56
C GLU A 120 -27.20 -16.67 22.39
N SER A 121 -28.21 -15.80 22.49
CA SER A 121 -29.20 -15.59 21.42
C SER A 121 -28.89 -14.39 20.51
N CYS A 122 -27.73 -13.75 20.65
CA CYS A 122 -27.38 -12.56 19.87
C CYS A 122 -26.72 -12.95 18.56
N THR A 123 -27.47 -12.89 17.46
CA THR A 123 -26.96 -13.21 16.12
C THR A 123 -25.78 -12.33 15.69
N ALA A 124 -25.69 -11.09 16.20
CA ALA A 124 -24.54 -10.22 15.94
C ALA A 124 -23.27 -10.68 16.65
N CYS A 125 -23.38 -11.37 17.79
CA CYS A 125 -22.22 -11.92 18.51
C CYS A 125 -21.89 -13.35 18.09
N ASP A 126 -22.80 -14.05 17.41
CA ASP A 126 -22.68 -15.46 17.01
C ASP A 126 -21.89 -15.65 15.70
N GLY A 127 -21.65 -14.57 14.94
CA GLY A 127 -20.91 -14.59 13.68
C GLY A 127 -19.65 -13.75 13.70
N PHE A 128 -18.89 -13.86 12.60
CA PHE A 128 -17.74 -12.98 12.35
C PHE A 128 -18.17 -11.51 12.29
N GLN A 129 -17.38 -10.63 12.91
CA GLN A 129 -17.58 -9.18 12.88
C GLN A 129 -16.29 -8.51 12.44
N LEU A 130 -16.31 -7.82 11.30
CA LEU A 130 -15.19 -7.02 10.85
C LEU A 130 -15.01 -5.82 11.79
N ALA A 131 -13.90 -5.78 12.53
CA ALA A 131 -13.63 -4.69 13.47
C ALA A 131 -13.30 -3.38 12.72
N PRO A 132 -13.66 -2.19 13.27
CA PRO A 132 -13.40 -0.89 12.64
C PRO A 132 -11.95 -0.66 12.24
N ARG A 133 -10.99 -1.03 13.09
CA ARG A 133 -9.55 -0.89 12.79
C ARG A 133 -9.11 -1.84 11.67
N THR A 134 -9.64 -3.06 11.64
CA THR A 134 -9.38 -4.01 10.54
C THR A 134 -9.97 -3.50 9.23
N ALA A 135 -11.20 -2.98 9.23
CA ALA A 135 -11.82 -2.35 8.07
C ALA A 135 -11.02 -1.14 7.57
N ALA A 136 -10.56 -0.28 8.47
CA ALA A 136 -9.72 0.86 8.15
C ALA A 136 -8.40 0.43 7.48
N ALA A 137 -7.71 -0.57 8.04
CA ALA A 137 -6.47 -1.09 7.46
C ALA A 137 -6.66 -1.71 6.07
N LEU A 138 -7.74 -2.47 5.86
CA LEU A 138 -8.09 -3.02 4.54
C LEU A 138 -8.40 -1.93 3.54
N TRP A 139 -9.19 -0.93 3.95
CA TRP A 139 -9.52 0.20 3.10
C TRP A 139 -8.25 0.95 2.68
N THR A 140 -7.38 1.30 3.63
CA THR A 140 -6.10 1.97 3.35
C THR A 140 -5.24 1.15 2.39
N ALA A 141 -5.10 -0.15 2.63
CA ALA A 141 -4.36 -1.04 1.74
C ALA A 141 -4.96 -1.07 0.32
N GLY A 142 -6.29 -1.13 0.20
CA GLY A 142 -6.97 -1.10 -1.10
C GLY A 142 -6.78 0.23 -1.84
N LYS A 143 -6.83 1.38 -1.15
CA LYS A 143 -6.59 2.68 -1.78
C LYS A 143 -5.16 2.79 -2.31
N LEU A 144 -4.16 2.41 -1.50
CA LEU A 144 -2.75 2.42 -1.89
C LEU A 144 -2.46 1.47 -3.06
N LEU A 145 -2.99 0.24 -3.00
CA LEU A 145 -2.83 -0.73 -4.08
C LEU A 145 -3.54 -0.29 -5.36
N ALA A 146 -4.68 0.39 -5.25
CA ALA A 146 -5.33 1.01 -6.41
C ALA A 146 -4.40 2.05 -7.05
N ASP A 147 -3.82 2.95 -6.25
CA ASP A 147 -2.87 3.97 -6.73
C ASP A 147 -1.67 3.33 -7.44
N HIS A 148 -0.97 2.40 -6.78
CA HIS A 148 0.14 1.65 -7.39
C HIS A 148 -0.26 0.97 -8.71
N ALA A 149 -1.46 0.38 -8.77
CA ALA A 149 -1.97 -0.25 -9.97
C ALA A 149 -2.21 0.75 -11.11
N TYR A 150 -2.80 1.91 -10.83
CA TYR A 150 -3.03 2.94 -11.85
C TYR A 150 -1.73 3.64 -12.27
N ASP A 151 -0.75 3.77 -11.38
CA ASP A 151 0.58 4.29 -11.69
C ASP A 151 1.35 3.33 -12.60
N ASP A 152 1.29 2.02 -12.35
CA ASP A 152 1.82 1.01 -13.27
C ASP A 152 1.15 1.10 -14.66
N VAL A 153 -0.18 1.29 -14.72
CA VAL A 153 -0.90 1.47 -16.00
C VAL A 153 -0.43 2.71 -16.73
N THR A 154 -0.25 3.82 -16.02
CA THR A 154 0.17 5.11 -16.59
C THR A 154 1.61 5.05 -17.09
N THR A 155 2.48 4.40 -16.33
CA THR A 155 3.92 4.31 -16.60
C THR A 155 4.23 3.32 -17.71
N PHE A 156 3.65 2.12 -17.67
CA PHE A 156 4.03 1.02 -18.56
C PHE A 156 3.01 0.74 -19.67
N GLY A 157 1.75 1.17 -19.51
CA GLY A 157 0.72 0.99 -20.54
C GLY A 157 0.53 -0.47 -20.93
N ASP A 158 0.92 -0.81 -22.18
CA ASP A 158 0.82 -2.15 -22.75
C ASP A 158 2.12 -2.97 -22.62
N ASP A 159 3.21 -2.36 -22.11
CA ASP A 159 4.51 -3.03 -22.03
C ASP A 159 4.41 -4.25 -21.09
N PRO A 160 5.01 -5.39 -21.45
CA PRO A 160 4.96 -6.59 -20.60
C PRO A 160 5.80 -6.37 -19.34
N VAL A 161 5.41 -7.04 -18.24
CA VAL A 161 6.21 -7.07 -17.02
C VAL A 161 7.57 -7.72 -17.32
N ASP A 162 8.65 -7.04 -16.95
CA ASP A 162 10.00 -7.60 -16.92
C ASP A 162 10.43 -7.78 -15.45
N PRO A 163 10.51 -9.02 -14.94
CA PRO A 163 10.89 -9.28 -13.55
C PRO A 163 12.34 -8.88 -13.23
N LYS A 164 13.16 -8.54 -14.23
CA LYS A 164 14.54 -8.09 -14.03
C LYS A 164 14.67 -6.58 -13.97
N ALA A 165 13.66 -5.84 -14.41
CA ALA A 165 13.69 -4.38 -14.42
C ALA A 165 13.35 -3.78 -13.04
N GLY A 166 12.56 -4.48 -12.23
CA GLY A 166 12.24 -4.10 -10.84
C GLY A 166 11.54 -2.74 -10.70
N ALA A 167 10.84 -2.28 -11.74
CA ALA A 167 10.27 -0.94 -11.82
C ALA A 167 8.74 -0.90 -11.59
N TRP A 168 8.09 -2.07 -11.48
CA TRP A 168 6.65 -2.15 -11.27
C TRP A 168 6.34 -2.01 -9.78
N MET A 169 5.23 -1.35 -9.45
CA MET A 169 4.77 -1.17 -8.08
C MET A 169 3.85 -2.30 -7.63
N LEU A 170 3.14 -2.95 -8.56
CA LEU A 170 2.17 -3.99 -8.22
C LEU A 170 2.08 -5.14 -9.24
N PHE A 171 1.99 -4.86 -10.54
CA PHE A 171 1.62 -5.91 -11.50
C PHE A 171 2.72 -6.96 -11.74
N ASP A 172 3.95 -6.73 -11.30
CA ASP A 172 4.98 -7.76 -11.25
C ASP A 172 4.75 -8.78 -10.14
N GLU A 173 3.98 -8.42 -9.11
CA GLU A 173 3.56 -9.36 -8.09
C GLU A 173 2.38 -10.24 -8.50
N TYR A 174 1.67 -9.93 -9.59
CA TYR A 174 0.56 -10.75 -10.09
C TYR A 174 1.07 -12.05 -10.73
N PRO A 175 0.20 -13.09 -10.93
CA PRO A 175 0.59 -14.33 -11.57
C PRO A 175 1.18 -14.10 -12.97
N ARG A 176 2.20 -14.87 -13.35
CA ARG A 176 2.94 -14.67 -14.63
C ARG A 176 2.06 -14.71 -15.87
N ILE A 177 0.93 -15.43 -15.81
CA ILE A 177 -0.05 -15.50 -16.90
C ILE A 177 -0.66 -14.13 -17.25
N THR A 178 -0.60 -13.16 -16.32
CA THR A 178 -1.12 -11.80 -16.52
C THR A 178 -0.05 -10.82 -17.04
N TRP A 179 1.23 -11.15 -16.99
CA TRP A 179 2.33 -10.21 -17.25
C TRP A 179 2.35 -9.59 -18.64
N ARG A 180 1.72 -10.24 -19.62
CA ARG A 180 1.58 -9.74 -21.00
C ARG A 180 0.21 -9.12 -21.31
N ARG A 181 -0.62 -8.88 -20.29
CA ARG A 181 -1.92 -8.21 -20.48
C ARG A 181 -1.72 -6.74 -20.78
N ASN A 182 -2.66 -6.17 -21.53
CA ASN A 182 -2.60 -4.78 -21.97
C ASN A 182 -3.11 -3.80 -20.90
N ALA A 183 -2.96 -2.51 -21.15
CA ALA A 183 -3.40 -1.42 -20.28
C ALA A 183 -4.89 -1.50 -19.95
N ILE A 184 -5.74 -1.94 -20.88
CA ILE A 184 -7.19 -2.06 -20.67
C ILE A 184 -7.48 -3.11 -19.59
N TRP A 185 -6.86 -4.27 -19.69
CA TRP A 185 -6.99 -5.34 -18.70
C TRP A 185 -6.44 -4.88 -17.35
N ARG A 186 -5.26 -4.26 -17.34
CA ARG A 186 -4.63 -3.74 -16.11
C ARG A 186 -5.47 -2.68 -15.43
N ARG A 187 -6.09 -1.77 -16.18
CA ARG A 187 -7.02 -0.77 -15.64
C ARG A 187 -8.26 -1.42 -15.02
N GLN A 188 -8.75 -2.52 -15.58
CA GLN A 188 -9.86 -3.29 -14.98
C GLN A 188 -9.42 -4.01 -13.70
N ALA A 189 -8.21 -4.56 -13.67
CA ALA A 189 -7.63 -5.14 -12.45
C ALA A 189 -7.44 -4.07 -11.37
N ALA A 190 -6.88 -2.90 -11.70
CA ALA A 190 -6.73 -1.75 -10.79
C ALA A 190 -8.07 -1.32 -10.18
N ARG A 191 -9.13 -1.25 -11.00
CA ARG A 191 -10.49 -0.93 -10.52
C ARG A 191 -11.04 -1.94 -9.52
N SER A 192 -10.54 -3.18 -9.50
CA SER A 192 -11.01 -4.18 -8.54
C SER A 192 -10.69 -3.77 -7.09
N PHE A 193 -9.60 -3.03 -6.86
CA PHE A 193 -9.31 -2.41 -5.56
C PHE A 193 -10.29 -1.29 -5.22
N ASP A 194 -10.62 -0.41 -6.18
CA ASP A 194 -11.64 0.63 -6.00
C ASP A 194 -13.02 0.01 -5.68
N ASP A 195 -13.37 -1.07 -6.36
CA ASP A 195 -14.63 -1.79 -6.18
C ASP A 195 -14.75 -2.36 -4.75
N LEU A 196 -13.71 -3.03 -4.25
CA LEU A 196 -13.68 -3.58 -2.88
C LEU A 196 -13.61 -2.48 -1.81
N THR A 197 -12.87 -1.40 -2.06
CA THR A 197 -12.82 -0.27 -1.12
C THR A 197 -14.15 0.48 -1.06
N THR A 198 -14.89 0.56 -2.17
CA THR A 198 -16.25 1.13 -2.21
C THR A 198 -17.24 0.33 -1.35
N ASP A 199 -17.10 -1.00 -1.29
CA ASP A 199 -17.90 -1.83 -0.38
C ASP A 199 -17.63 -1.42 1.08
N ILE A 200 -16.35 -1.29 1.44
CA ILE A 200 -15.95 -0.88 2.79
C ILE A 200 -16.44 0.53 3.12
N GLU A 201 -16.34 1.48 2.18
CA GLU A 201 -16.85 2.86 2.33
C GLU A 201 -18.37 2.90 2.55
N SER A 202 -19.08 1.87 2.07
CA SER A 202 -20.53 1.71 2.24
C SER A 202 -20.91 0.96 3.52
N GLY A 203 -19.93 0.46 4.28
CA GLY A 203 -20.14 -0.38 5.47
C GLY A 203 -20.39 -1.85 5.16
N ASP A 204 -20.23 -2.25 3.90
CA ASP A 204 -20.34 -3.64 3.45
C ASP A 204 -18.99 -4.36 3.56
N TRP A 205 -19.03 -5.69 3.57
CA TRP A 205 -17.80 -6.49 3.50
C TRP A 205 -17.26 -6.47 2.06
N PRO A 206 -15.92 -6.39 1.86
CA PRO A 206 -15.32 -6.38 0.54
C PRO A 206 -15.42 -7.79 -0.09
N GLN A 207 -16.57 -8.16 -0.62
CA GLN A 207 -16.85 -9.48 -1.16
C GLN A 207 -16.46 -9.57 -2.64
N PRO A 208 -15.50 -10.43 -3.02
CA PRO A 208 -15.12 -10.62 -4.41
C PRO A 208 -16.27 -11.22 -5.23
N THR A 209 -16.59 -10.56 -6.36
CA THR A 209 -17.63 -11.05 -7.28
C THR A 209 -17.04 -11.77 -8.50
N CYS A 210 -15.74 -11.67 -8.74
CA CYS A 210 -15.01 -12.25 -9.87
C CYS A 210 -13.53 -12.51 -9.50
N PRO A 211 -12.77 -13.27 -10.31
CA PRO A 211 -11.36 -13.56 -10.02
C PRO A 211 -10.46 -12.33 -9.87
N ALA A 212 -10.72 -11.24 -10.60
CA ALA A 212 -9.93 -10.02 -10.47
C ALA A 212 -10.09 -9.39 -9.08
N GLU A 213 -11.31 -9.36 -8.55
CA GLU A 213 -11.59 -8.90 -7.18
C GLU A 213 -11.03 -9.89 -6.16
N GLU A 214 -11.04 -11.19 -6.44
CA GLU A 214 -10.44 -12.20 -5.56
C GLU A 214 -8.93 -11.98 -5.41
N MET A 215 -8.23 -11.82 -6.54
CA MET A 215 -6.80 -11.48 -6.53
C MET A 215 -6.53 -10.15 -5.83
N ALA A 216 -7.36 -9.13 -6.08
CA ALA A 216 -7.23 -7.83 -5.42
C ALA A 216 -7.39 -7.94 -3.90
N LEU A 217 -8.38 -8.71 -3.42
CA LEU A 217 -8.58 -8.91 -1.99
C LEU A 217 -7.42 -9.66 -1.33
N HIS A 218 -6.86 -10.68 -1.99
CA HIS A 218 -5.64 -11.36 -1.52
C HIS A 218 -4.47 -10.37 -1.35
N ARG A 219 -4.30 -9.45 -2.32
CA ARG A 219 -3.28 -8.40 -2.24
C ARG A 219 -3.56 -7.42 -1.11
N MET A 220 -4.81 -6.96 -0.96
CA MET A 220 -5.21 -6.07 0.13
C MET A 220 -4.95 -6.67 1.50
N LEU A 221 -5.31 -7.94 1.73
CA LEU A 221 -5.10 -8.63 2.99
C LEU A 221 -3.62 -8.77 3.33
N ARG A 222 -2.80 -9.19 2.37
CA ARG A 222 -1.35 -9.29 2.57
C ARG A 222 -0.73 -7.92 2.85
N TYR A 223 -1.05 -6.92 2.04
CA TYR A 223 -0.51 -5.56 2.18
C TYR A 223 -0.93 -4.91 3.51
N ALA A 224 -2.19 -5.08 3.92
CA ALA A 224 -2.69 -4.63 5.22
C ALA A 224 -1.98 -5.35 6.38
N THR A 225 -1.78 -6.66 6.27
CA THR A 225 -1.06 -7.45 7.26
C THR A 225 0.37 -6.96 7.44
N ASP A 226 1.09 -6.79 6.33
CA ASP A 226 2.47 -6.31 6.35
C ASP A 226 2.53 -4.86 6.85
N GLY A 227 1.57 -4.02 6.45
CA GLY A 227 1.49 -2.62 6.86
C GLY A 227 1.22 -2.38 8.32
N VAL A 228 0.32 -3.16 8.93
CA VAL A 228 0.09 -3.09 10.37
C VAL A 228 1.27 -3.65 11.14
N ARG A 229 1.86 -4.77 10.70
CA ARG A 229 3.02 -5.39 11.38
C ARG A 229 4.27 -4.53 11.31
N GLY A 230 4.51 -3.91 10.15
CA GLY A 230 5.65 -3.04 9.91
C GLY A 230 5.43 -1.58 10.35
N GLY A 231 4.22 -1.23 10.76
CA GLY A 231 3.91 0.06 11.37
C GLY A 231 3.77 1.23 10.41
N TRP A 232 3.63 0.99 9.10
CA TRP A 232 3.33 2.07 8.13
C TRP A 232 1.83 2.26 7.90
N ILE A 233 1.00 1.26 8.20
CA ILE A 233 -0.44 1.46 8.43
C ILE A 233 -0.62 1.61 9.95
N THR A 234 -0.77 2.86 10.40
CA THR A 234 -0.95 3.17 11.83
C THR A 234 -2.41 3.49 12.13
N PHE A 235 -2.80 3.23 13.38
CA PHE A 235 -4.08 3.69 13.92
C PHE A 235 -3.89 4.97 14.73
N ASP A 236 -2.95 5.82 14.32
CA ASP A 236 -2.72 7.13 14.93
C ASP A 236 -3.40 8.22 14.09
N GLY A 237 -3.14 9.50 14.38
CA GLY A 237 -3.71 10.61 13.61
C GLY A 237 -5.25 10.57 13.56
N THR A 238 -5.80 10.47 12.35
CA THR A 238 -7.25 10.44 12.08
C THR A 238 -7.95 9.17 12.58
N LEU A 239 -7.22 8.06 12.75
CA LEU A 239 -7.77 6.76 13.15
C LEU A 239 -7.58 6.45 14.65
N LYS A 240 -6.95 7.36 15.40
CA LYS A 240 -6.63 7.18 16.84
C LYS A 240 -7.84 6.89 17.72
N ASP A 241 -8.99 7.46 17.37
CA ASP A 241 -10.22 7.35 18.14
C ASP A 241 -11.01 6.08 17.82
N LEU A 242 -10.57 5.27 16.85
CA LEU A 242 -11.21 3.99 16.56
C LEU A 242 -11.09 3.05 17.78
N PRO A 243 -12.19 2.36 18.16
CA PRO A 243 -12.18 1.43 19.29
C PRO A 243 -11.12 0.35 19.12
N LYS A 244 -10.28 0.15 20.14
CA LYS A 244 -9.27 -0.91 20.17
C LYS A 244 -9.86 -2.22 20.66
N ARG A 245 -9.57 -3.32 19.97
CA ARG A 245 -10.03 -4.69 20.27
C ARG A 245 -8.86 -5.67 20.24
N ALA A 246 -9.09 -6.85 20.84
CA ALA A 246 -8.11 -7.94 20.83
C ALA A 246 -8.00 -8.62 19.45
N THR A 247 -9.07 -8.55 18.65
CA THR A 247 -9.18 -9.11 17.29
C THR A 247 -8.83 -8.10 16.20
N ASP A 248 -8.37 -6.89 16.57
CA ASP A 248 -7.92 -5.91 15.57
C ASP A 248 -6.77 -6.49 14.76
N ALA A 249 -6.84 -6.34 13.44
CA ALA A 249 -5.82 -6.82 12.51
C ALA A 249 -5.54 -8.33 12.57
N ASP A 250 -6.49 -9.14 13.05
CA ASP A 250 -6.48 -10.59 12.83
C ASP A 250 -7.00 -10.89 11.42
N PHE A 251 -6.12 -10.74 10.43
CA PHE A 251 -6.47 -10.93 9.02
C PHE A 251 -6.64 -12.39 8.62
N ASN A 252 -6.26 -13.36 9.47
CA ASN A 252 -6.31 -14.77 9.10
C ASN A 252 -7.76 -15.25 8.94
N GLU A 253 -8.63 -14.89 9.88
CA GLU A 253 -10.05 -15.28 9.84
C GLU A 253 -10.78 -14.70 8.61
N LEU A 254 -10.28 -13.59 8.05
CA LEU A 254 -10.85 -13.00 6.84
C LEU A 254 -10.66 -13.87 5.60
N TYR A 255 -9.63 -14.71 5.55
CA TYR A 255 -9.46 -15.64 4.45
C TYR A 255 -10.60 -16.68 4.42
N ASP A 256 -10.99 -17.18 5.59
CA ASP A 256 -12.07 -18.17 5.71
C ASP A 256 -13.46 -17.57 5.49
N VAL A 257 -13.62 -16.27 5.74
CA VAL A 257 -14.93 -15.59 5.73
C VAL A 257 -15.22 -14.87 4.40
N LEU A 258 -14.22 -14.26 3.77
CA LEU A 258 -14.42 -13.42 2.60
C LEU A 258 -14.26 -14.15 1.27
N PHE A 259 -13.54 -15.27 1.25
CA PHE A 259 -13.30 -16.04 0.03
C PHE A 259 -14.19 -17.27 -0.04
N GLN A 260 -14.52 -17.69 -1.26
CA GLN A 260 -15.22 -18.95 -1.50
C GLN A 260 -14.25 -20.14 -1.45
N ASP A 261 -13.06 -19.92 -2.01
CA ASP A 261 -11.89 -20.79 -1.99
C ASP A 261 -10.64 -19.91 -2.16
N THR A 262 -9.45 -20.50 -2.27
CA THR A 262 -8.21 -19.75 -2.48
C THR A 262 -7.44 -20.28 -3.69
N ASP A 263 -8.14 -20.92 -4.62
CA ASP A 263 -7.52 -21.69 -5.70
C ASP A 263 -6.83 -20.78 -6.72
N ILE A 264 -7.24 -19.50 -6.80
CA ILE A 264 -6.54 -18.48 -7.60
C ILE A 264 -5.06 -18.33 -7.21
N LEU A 265 -4.66 -18.73 -6.00
CA LEU A 265 -3.27 -18.69 -5.55
C LEU A 265 -2.42 -19.79 -6.19
N GLU A 266 -3.01 -20.85 -6.74
CA GLU A 266 -2.29 -21.89 -7.49
C GLU A 266 -1.60 -21.32 -8.75
N LEU A 267 -2.13 -20.22 -9.29
CA LEU A 267 -1.58 -19.51 -10.47
C LEU A 267 -0.17 -18.96 -10.26
N PHE A 268 0.32 -18.90 -9.02
CA PHE A 268 1.69 -18.50 -8.72
C PHE A 268 2.71 -19.64 -8.90
N ASP A 269 2.27 -20.89 -8.84
CA ASP A 269 3.12 -22.06 -8.99
C ASP A 269 3.44 -22.31 -10.47
N ALA A 270 4.71 -22.15 -10.85
CA ALA A 270 5.17 -22.40 -12.22
C ALA A 270 5.01 -23.84 -12.69
N SER A 271 4.93 -24.79 -11.77
CA SER A 271 4.68 -26.18 -12.10
C SER A 271 3.24 -26.46 -12.52
N LEU A 272 2.33 -25.51 -12.26
CA LEU A 272 0.91 -25.56 -12.61
C LEU A 272 0.54 -24.60 -13.75
N ASP A 273 1.51 -23.98 -14.44
CA ASP A 273 1.23 -23.12 -15.60
C ASP A 273 0.38 -23.88 -16.64
N GLY A 274 -0.78 -23.34 -17.02
CA GLY A 274 -1.78 -23.99 -17.87
C GLY A 274 -3.04 -24.45 -17.12
N ILE A 275 -2.96 -24.61 -15.80
CA ILE A 275 -4.10 -25.00 -14.96
C ILE A 275 -5.23 -23.97 -15.05
N GLU A 276 -4.96 -22.72 -15.39
CA GLU A 276 -5.98 -21.68 -15.50
C GLU A 276 -7.04 -21.96 -16.58
N ASP A 277 -6.76 -22.83 -17.55
CA ASP A 277 -7.69 -23.21 -18.61
C ASP A 277 -8.66 -24.29 -18.12
N PRO A 278 -9.99 -24.08 -18.19
CA PRO A 278 -10.98 -25.08 -17.79
C PRO A 278 -10.92 -26.39 -18.61
N ASP A 279 -10.22 -26.40 -19.75
CA ASP A 279 -9.97 -27.61 -20.55
C ASP A 279 -8.77 -28.44 -20.04
N ASP A 280 -7.99 -27.95 -19.07
CA ASP A 280 -6.89 -28.70 -18.45
C ASP A 280 -7.38 -29.87 -17.58
N GLU A 281 -6.69 -31.02 -17.63
CA GLU A 281 -7.11 -32.24 -16.93
C GLU A 281 -7.05 -32.09 -15.40
N LEU A 282 -6.05 -31.37 -14.89
CA LEU A 282 -5.92 -31.13 -13.46
C LEU A 282 -6.99 -30.16 -12.99
N ASN A 283 -7.22 -29.06 -13.73
CA ASN A 283 -8.33 -28.13 -13.47
C ASN A 283 -9.67 -28.84 -13.38
N GLN A 284 -10.01 -29.70 -14.35
CA GLN A 284 -11.27 -30.44 -14.33
C GLN A 284 -11.39 -31.40 -13.13
N THR A 285 -10.27 -31.90 -12.62
CA THR A 285 -10.23 -32.81 -11.48
C THR A 285 -10.35 -32.07 -10.15
N THR A 286 -9.71 -30.91 -10.01
CA THR A 286 -9.70 -30.10 -8.78
C THR A 286 -10.88 -29.14 -8.72
N GLY A 287 -11.43 -28.73 -9.86
CA GLY A 287 -12.62 -27.89 -9.98
C GLY A 287 -12.36 -26.40 -9.85
N ILE A 288 -11.14 -25.92 -10.13
CA ILE A 288 -10.76 -24.50 -9.89
C ILE A 288 -11.52 -23.51 -10.77
N GLY A 289 -11.98 -23.91 -11.96
CA GLY A 289 -12.75 -23.05 -12.86
C GLY A 289 -11.93 -22.26 -13.88
N ASP A 290 -12.51 -21.25 -14.51
CA ASP A 290 -11.86 -20.48 -15.59
C ASP A 290 -11.08 -19.28 -15.03
N TYR A 291 -9.79 -19.49 -14.80
CA TYR A 291 -8.86 -18.46 -14.33
C TYR A 291 -7.99 -17.88 -15.45
N ARG A 292 -8.34 -18.11 -16.72
CA ARG A 292 -7.65 -17.45 -17.83
C ARG A 292 -7.81 -15.93 -17.67
N PRO A 293 -6.78 -15.12 -17.97
CA PRO A 293 -6.86 -13.67 -17.75
C PRO A 293 -8.06 -12.99 -18.41
N GLN A 294 -8.56 -13.52 -19.54
CA GLN A 294 -9.74 -13.00 -20.24
C GLN A 294 -11.04 -13.19 -19.45
N ALA A 295 -11.12 -14.19 -18.58
CA ALA A 295 -12.29 -14.50 -17.76
C ALA A 295 -12.27 -13.81 -16.38
N TRP A 296 -11.17 -13.15 -16.00
CA TRP A 296 -11.01 -12.58 -14.65
C TRP A 296 -12.06 -11.56 -14.24
N PHE A 297 -12.76 -10.95 -15.19
CA PHE A 297 -13.81 -9.96 -14.92
C PHE A 297 -15.23 -10.51 -15.10
N GLU A 298 -15.36 -11.81 -15.42
CA GLU A 298 -16.65 -12.48 -15.42
C GLU A 298 -17.05 -12.85 -13.99
N PRO A 299 -18.32 -12.66 -13.60
CA PRO A 299 -18.76 -12.96 -12.25
C PRO A 299 -18.70 -14.45 -11.94
N PHE A 300 -18.45 -14.79 -10.68
CA PHE A 300 -18.69 -16.13 -10.17
C PHE A 300 -20.17 -16.50 -10.29
N ASN A 301 -20.45 -17.79 -10.49
CA ASN A 301 -21.80 -18.29 -10.79
C ASN A 301 -22.85 -17.97 -9.71
N ASN A 302 -22.42 -17.82 -8.46
CA ASN A 302 -23.27 -17.52 -7.30
C ASN A 302 -23.28 -16.03 -6.90
N MET A 303 -22.55 -15.17 -7.63
CA MET A 303 -22.40 -13.75 -7.30
C MET A 303 -23.23 -12.86 -8.23
N THR A 304 -23.67 -11.71 -7.70
CA THR A 304 -24.32 -10.68 -8.53
C THR A 304 -23.25 -9.82 -9.18
N PRO A 305 -23.28 -9.61 -10.52
CA PRO A 305 -22.31 -8.75 -11.19
C PRO A 305 -22.38 -7.31 -10.70
N ARG A 306 -21.22 -6.68 -10.52
CA ARG A 306 -21.13 -5.22 -10.38
C ARG A 306 -21.66 -4.49 -11.62
N ASP A 307 -22.11 -3.24 -11.45
CA ASP A 307 -22.56 -2.41 -12.58
C ASP A 307 -21.43 -2.23 -13.59
N ARG A 308 -21.65 -2.66 -14.83
CA ARG A 308 -20.68 -2.56 -15.93
C ARG A 308 -20.41 -1.12 -16.37
N ARG A 309 -21.28 -0.16 -16.00
CA ARG A 309 -21.14 1.26 -16.34
C ARG A 309 -20.36 2.07 -15.32
N ARG A 310 -19.88 1.45 -14.24
CA ARG A 310 -19.09 2.13 -13.21
C ARG A 310 -17.82 2.75 -13.81
N PRO A 311 -17.48 3.98 -13.42
CA PRO A 311 -16.34 4.69 -13.99
C PRO A 311 -15.01 4.05 -13.56
N PHE A 312 -13.94 4.44 -14.22
CA PHE A 312 -12.59 4.25 -13.69
C PHE A 312 -12.17 5.49 -12.90
N ARG A 313 -11.23 5.33 -11.97
CA ARG A 313 -10.47 6.46 -11.42
C ARG A 313 -9.93 7.29 -12.58
N ARG A 314 -10.05 8.61 -12.47
CA ARG A 314 -9.59 9.54 -13.51
C ARG A 314 -8.09 9.69 -13.45
#